data_AF-A0A7Y4UDB0-F1
#
_entry.id   AF-A0A7Y4UDB0-F1
#
_cell.length_a   1.000
_cell.length_b   1.000
_cell.length_c   1.000
_cell.angle_alpha   90.00
_cell.angle_beta   90.00
_cell.angle_gamma   90.00
#
_symmetry.space_group_name_H-M   'P 1'
#
loop_
_entity.id
_entity.type
_entity.pdbx_description
1 polymer ?
#
loop_
_entity_poly.entity_id
_entity_poly.type
_entity_poly.pdbx_seq_one_letter_code
_entity_poly.pdbx_strand_id
1 'polypeptide(L)'
;MAVQQTQVTPLPDRRKPTDASQVYSQVVERYARLFDNPGARLRFLNNTLAKQNLRQQELRQSLKRYKFLENTPIYEWIMEARLYSSILEELRAQSVHVPTHQRARLEDVDIPLKARVVFFCQRFRHVFLTAGLVAAGVLLFGVYSLVMWSGNKVSAFFANKPETTATQPTGEKSGEPPAPNSPTSTSGLLNRYPENVWLISSSAESEEYSNGGRILRTYETTNRPRSYYLIPRNSESGGNQIRHEPIGIVYHTTENELGEFTADNNGSIQQQSTNILSFVRRQRSYHYVIDRFGRIHRMLPDNQAGNHAGHSIWADDKYIYVGLNDSFIGISFEATVTAGETVKMMTQAQVFAGKQLTDILRSKYKFADANCTTHGLISVDPTTGTIAAHYDWAKNFPFEAMGLSDKYQIKPAYITDYGFTWDETVLAKIGNELWPGALAADAEFKQRAERAHISVDALRLKLRERYKEQYARQKAMQGQPVTLH
;
A
#
# COMPACT_ATOMS: atom_id res chain seq x y z
N MET A 1 -55.88 -24.96 -47.32
CA MET A 1 -54.54 -24.63 -46.79
C MET A 1 -54.73 -23.96 -45.44
N ALA A 2 -54.72 -24.73 -44.36
CA ALA A 2 -54.86 -24.24 -42.99
C ALA A 2 -53.55 -24.56 -42.25
N VAL A 3 -52.83 -23.52 -41.87
CA VAL A 3 -51.52 -23.63 -41.20
C VAL A 3 -51.76 -23.84 -39.71
N GLN A 4 -51.37 -25.02 -39.24
CA GLN A 4 -51.39 -25.44 -37.84
C GLN A 4 -50.31 -24.66 -37.05
N GLN A 5 -50.72 -23.83 -36.10
CA GLN A 5 -49.82 -23.22 -35.12
C GLN A 5 -49.39 -24.29 -34.11
N THR A 6 -48.11 -24.66 -34.15
CA THR A 6 -47.47 -25.52 -33.16
C THR A 6 -47.20 -24.71 -31.89
N GLN A 7 -47.94 -25.01 -30.81
CA GLN A 7 -47.64 -24.51 -29.47
C GLN A 7 -46.33 -25.14 -28.99
N VAL A 8 -45.29 -24.34 -28.89
CA VAL A 8 -44.04 -24.71 -28.21
C VAL A 8 -44.25 -24.52 -26.71
N THR A 9 -44.24 -25.63 -25.97
CA THR A 9 -44.23 -25.64 -24.51
C THR A 9 -42.91 -25.01 -24.02
N PRO A 10 -42.92 -24.01 -23.13
CA PRO A 10 -41.67 -23.46 -22.60
C PRO A 10 -41.00 -24.52 -21.73
N LEU A 11 -39.75 -24.84 -22.05
CA LEU A 11 -38.85 -25.57 -21.16
C LEU A 11 -38.75 -24.83 -19.82
N PRO A 12 -38.68 -25.55 -18.67
CA PRO A 12 -38.58 -24.91 -17.36
C PRO A 12 -37.35 -24.02 -17.32
N ASP A 13 -37.58 -22.74 -17.07
CA ASP A 13 -36.57 -21.70 -16.98
C ASP A 13 -35.54 -22.12 -15.92
N ARG A 14 -34.31 -22.42 -16.38
CA ARG A 14 -33.20 -22.81 -15.53
C ARG A 14 -32.82 -21.55 -14.74
N ARG A 15 -33.37 -21.45 -13.52
CA ARG A 15 -33.25 -20.32 -12.58
C ARG A 15 -31.90 -19.61 -12.74
N LYS A 16 -31.94 -18.40 -13.28
CA LYS A 16 -30.82 -17.45 -13.25
C LYS A 16 -30.35 -17.24 -11.80
N PRO A 17 -29.07 -16.90 -11.55
CA PRO A 17 -28.47 -16.72 -10.22
C PRO A 17 -28.93 -15.41 -9.52
N THR A 18 -30.22 -15.13 -9.58
CA THR A 18 -30.99 -14.42 -8.55
C THR A 18 -31.42 -15.51 -7.56
N ASP A 19 -30.93 -15.62 -6.34
CA ASP A 19 -30.48 -14.56 -5.46
C ASP A 19 -29.67 -15.20 -4.30
N ALA A 20 -28.38 -15.48 -4.53
CA ALA A 20 -27.53 -16.05 -3.49
C ALA A 20 -27.50 -15.15 -2.25
N SER A 21 -27.57 -13.83 -2.44
CA SER A 21 -27.72 -12.85 -1.36
C SER A 21 -29.01 -13.04 -0.54
N GLN A 22 -30.16 -13.31 -1.16
CA GLN A 22 -31.41 -13.62 -0.43
C GLN A 22 -31.34 -14.95 0.31
N VAL A 23 -30.75 -15.98 -0.30
CA VAL A 23 -30.58 -17.27 0.39
C VAL A 23 -29.68 -17.07 1.61
N TYR A 24 -28.59 -16.30 1.48
CA TYR A 24 -27.69 -16.01 2.59
C TYR A 24 -28.32 -15.10 3.64
N SER A 25 -29.12 -14.11 3.26
CA SER A 25 -29.82 -13.26 4.22
C SER A 25 -30.84 -14.06 5.03
N GLN A 26 -31.58 -14.99 4.42
CA GLN A 26 -32.52 -15.88 5.11
C GLN A 26 -31.81 -16.80 6.10
N VAL A 27 -30.63 -17.32 5.73
CA VAL A 27 -29.80 -18.13 6.61
C VAL A 27 -29.35 -17.27 7.80
N VAL A 28 -28.71 -16.12 7.57
CA VAL A 28 -28.24 -15.24 8.66
C VAL A 28 -29.40 -14.79 9.56
N GLU A 29 -30.57 -14.48 8.99
CA GLU A 29 -31.76 -14.10 9.76
C GLU A 29 -32.23 -15.23 10.69
N ARG A 30 -32.17 -16.50 10.24
CA ARG A 30 -32.51 -17.66 11.08
C ARG A 30 -31.62 -17.71 12.33
N TYR A 31 -30.32 -17.46 12.19
CA TYR A 31 -29.38 -17.44 13.32
C TYR A 31 -29.52 -16.16 14.15
N ALA A 32 -29.90 -15.03 13.54
CA ALA A 32 -30.15 -13.78 14.27
C ALA A 32 -31.33 -13.90 15.24
N ARG A 33 -32.29 -14.80 15.00
CA ARG A 33 -33.40 -15.11 15.91
C ARG A 33 -32.97 -15.77 17.22
N LEU A 34 -31.74 -16.27 17.31
CA LEU A 34 -31.17 -16.80 18.56
C LEU A 34 -30.88 -15.69 19.59
N PHE A 35 -30.88 -14.42 19.17
CA PHE A 35 -30.74 -13.27 20.05
C PHE A 35 -32.11 -12.68 20.39
N ASP A 36 -32.46 -12.64 21.68
CA ASP A 36 -33.69 -12.03 22.18
C ASP A 36 -33.63 -10.49 22.13
N ASN A 37 -32.44 -9.92 22.32
CA ASN A 37 -32.23 -8.48 22.28
C ASN A 37 -32.22 -7.97 20.83
N PRO A 38 -33.12 -7.05 20.43
CA PRO A 38 -33.21 -6.54 19.07
C PRO A 38 -31.92 -5.82 18.62
N GLY A 39 -31.21 -5.15 19.54
CA GLY A 39 -29.93 -4.49 19.26
C GLY A 39 -28.76 -5.47 19.08
N ALA A 40 -28.78 -6.62 19.76
CA ALA A 40 -27.80 -7.69 19.51
C ALA A 40 -28.08 -8.39 18.17
N ARG A 41 -29.36 -8.67 17.89
CA ARG A 41 -29.83 -9.22 16.62
C ARG A 41 -29.43 -8.36 15.43
N LEU A 42 -29.66 -7.05 15.49
CA LEU A 42 -29.31 -6.12 14.41
C LEU A 42 -27.79 -6.02 14.20
N ARG A 43 -27.01 -5.97 15.29
CA ARG A 43 -25.54 -5.98 15.22
C ARG A 43 -25.01 -7.27 14.60
N PHE A 44 -25.52 -8.43 15.03
CA PHE A 44 -25.19 -9.73 14.44
C PHE A 44 -25.49 -9.76 12.94
N LEU A 45 -26.69 -9.32 12.53
CA LEU A 45 -27.11 -9.29 11.14
C LEU A 45 -26.18 -8.41 10.29
N ASN A 46 -25.95 -7.16 10.71
CA ASN A 46 -25.12 -6.20 9.97
C ASN A 46 -23.67 -6.66 9.86
N ASN A 47 -23.07 -7.11 10.96
CA ASN A 47 -21.69 -7.57 10.99
C ASN A 47 -21.50 -8.83 10.13
N THR A 48 -22.42 -9.79 10.22
CA THR A 48 -22.31 -11.06 9.49
C THR A 48 -22.48 -10.84 7.99
N LEU A 49 -23.44 -10.01 7.57
CA LEU A 49 -23.64 -9.68 6.15
C LEU A 49 -22.48 -8.86 5.58
N ALA A 50 -21.93 -7.91 6.34
CA ALA A 50 -20.77 -7.13 5.93
C ALA A 50 -19.52 -8.02 5.74
N LYS A 51 -19.22 -8.90 6.72
CA LYS A 51 -18.12 -9.88 6.62
C LYS A 51 -18.32 -10.83 5.44
N GLN A 52 -19.55 -11.28 5.21
CA GLN A 52 -19.87 -12.15 4.07
C GLN A 52 -19.62 -11.45 2.73
N ASN A 53 -20.07 -10.20 2.57
CA ASN A 53 -19.87 -9.44 1.33
C ASN A 53 -18.37 -9.24 1.04
N LEU A 54 -17.59 -8.85 2.06
CA LEU A 54 -16.13 -8.71 1.94
C LEU A 54 -15.47 -10.02 1.49
N ARG A 55 -15.76 -11.13 2.17
CA ARG A 55 -15.20 -12.47 1.84
C ARG A 55 -15.62 -12.96 0.45
N GLN A 56 -16.83 -12.59 -0.01
CA GLN A 56 -17.30 -12.90 -1.35
C GLN A 56 -16.54 -12.10 -2.41
N GLN A 57 -16.22 -10.83 -2.13
CA GLN A 57 -15.39 -10.01 -3.00
C GLN A 57 -13.96 -10.53 -3.08
N GLU A 58 -13.35 -10.87 -1.95
CA GLU A 58 -12.02 -11.50 -1.89
C GLU A 58 -11.99 -12.81 -2.68
N LEU A 59 -12.99 -13.68 -2.50
CA LEU A 59 -13.06 -14.95 -3.23
C LEU A 59 -13.20 -14.72 -4.74
N ARG A 60 -14.11 -13.83 -5.16
CA ARG A 60 -14.24 -13.45 -6.57
C ARG A 60 -12.94 -12.88 -7.13
N GLN A 61 -12.23 -12.05 -6.37
CA GLN A 61 -10.93 -11.51 -6.79
C GLN A 61 -9.87 -12.62 -6.93
N SER A 62 -9.80 -13.55 -5.97
CA SER A 62 -8.85 -14.67 -6.03
C SER A 62 -9.14 -15.64 -7.18
N LEU A 63 -10.43 -15.82 -7.51
CA LEU A 63 -10.88 -16.70 -8.60
C LEU A 63 -10.99 -16.03 -9.96
N LYS A 64 -10.69 -14.72 -10.10
CA LYS A 64 -10.62 -14.05 -11.42
C LYS A 64 -9.68 -14.76 -12.40
N ARG A 65 -8.63 -15.44 -11.89
CA ARG A 65 -7.69 -16.24 -12.70
C ARG A 65 -8.26 -17.58 -13.16
N TYR A 66 -9.32 -18.07 -12.51
CA TYR A 66 -9.90 -19.39 -12.71
C TYR A 66 -11.41 -19.31 -12.92
N LYS A 67 -11.85 -18.50 -13.90
CA LYS A 67 -13.29 -18.27 -14.20
C LYS A 67 -14.09 -19.55 -14.43
N PHE A 68 -13.45 -20.64 -14.88
CA PHE A 68 -14.13 -21.92 -15.06
C PHE A 68 -14.67 -22.51 -13.75
N LEU A 69 -14.09 -22.17 -12.60
CA LEU A 69 -14.52 -22.65 -11.29
C LEU A 69 -15.84 -22.01 -10.84
N GLU A 70 -16.18 -20.81 -11.32
CA GLU A 70 -17.41 -20.08 -10.90
C GLU A 70 -18.70 -20.85 -11.23
N ASN A 71 -18.67 -21.73 -12.24
CA ASN A 71 -19.80 -22.55 -12.65
C ASN A 71 -19.77 -23.97 -12.07
N THR A 72 -18.87 -24.26 -11.13
CA THR A 72 -18.73 -25.60 -10.55
C THR A 72 -19.51 -25.72 -9.23
N PRO A 73 -20.07 -26.90 -8.91
CA PRO A 73 -20.67 -27.17 -7.60
C PRO A 73 -19.71 -26.93 -6.42
N ILE A 74 -18.40 -27.01 -6.68
CA ILE A 74 -17.34 -26.74 -5.69
C ILE A 74 -17.36 -25.27 -5.26
N TYR A 75 -17.61 -24.35 -6.19
CA TYR A 75 -17.65 -22.91 -5.87
C TYR A 75 -18.84 -22.56 -4.97
N GLU A 76 -20.03 -23.10 -5.28
CA GLU A 76 -21.21 -22.94 -4.41
C GLU A 76 -20.96 -23.54 -3.02
N TRP A 77 -20.33 -24.71 -2.96
CA TRP A 77 -19.96 -25.37 -1.71
C TRP A 77 -18.97 -24.56 -0.87
N ILE A 78 -17.95 -23.96 -1.50
CA ILE A 78 -16.99 -23.07 -0.82
C ILE A 78 -17.68 -21.83 -0.27
N MET A 79 -18.58 -21.23 -1.05
CA MET A 79 -19.34 -20.05 -0.65
C MET A 79 -20.26 -20.33 0.54
N GLU A 80 -21.00 -21.44 0.49
CA GLU A 80 -21.85 -21.90 1.59
C GLU A 80 -21.03 -22.16 2.86
N ALA A 81 -19.90 -22.84 2.75
CA ALA A 81 -19.05 -23.12 3.89
C ALA A 81 -18.45 -21.86 4.53
N ARG A 82 -18.04 -20.88 3.73
CA ARG A 82 -17.55 -19.58 4.22
C ARG A 82 -18.64 -18.79 4.93
N LEU A 83 -19.88 -18.85 4.46
CA LEU A 83 -21.02 -18.23 5.15
C LEU A 83 -21.18 -18.80 6.56
N TYR A 84 -21.20 -20.13 6.69
CA TYR A 84 -21.31 -20.77 8.02
C TYR A 84 -20.12 -20.46 8.93
N SER A 85 -18.90 -20.34 8.38
CA SER A 85 -17.74 -19.88 9.16
C SER A 85 -17.94 -18.45 9.70
N SER A 86 -18.43 -17.51 8.88
CA SER A 86 -18.71 -16.14 9.33
C SER A 86 -19.80 -16.09 10.41
N ILE A 87 -20.87 -16.89 10.23
CA ILE A 87 -21.95 -17.03 11.22
C ILE A 87 -21.38 -17.54 12.55
N LEU A 88 -20.57 -18.61 12.53
CA LEU A 88 -20.02 -19.21 13.74
C LEU A 88 -19.00 -18.31 14.45
N GLU A 89 -18.17 -17.58 13.69
CA GLU A 89 -17.24 -16.59 14.26
C GLU A 89 -17.99 -15.48 14.98
N GLU A 90 -19.05 -14.94 14.37
CA GLU A 90 -19.84 -13.88 14.99
C GLU A 90 -20.66 -14.42 16.18
N LEU A 91 -21.22 -15.63 16.09
CA LEU A 91 -21.91 -16.28 17.21
C LEU A 91 -20.96 -16.47 18.40
N ARG A 92 -19.71 -16.87 18.18
CA ARG A 92 -18.69 -16.98 19.25
C ARG A 92 -18.29 -15.62 19.80
N ALA A 93 -18.13 -14.61 18.95
CA ALA A 93 -17.80 -13.26 19.40
C ALA A 93 -18.90 -12.70 20.33
N GLN A 94 -20.18 -12.97 20.00
CA GLN A 94 -21.30 -12.51 20.79
C GLN A 94 -21.65 -13.43 21.97
N SER A 95 -21.32 -14.72 21.94
CA SER A 95 -21.63 -15.67 23.04
C SER A 95 -20.95 -15.30 24.36
N VAL A 96 -19.82 -14.58 24.31
CA VAL A 96 -19.13 -14.03 25.49
C VAL A 96 -20.07 -13.12 26.30
N HIS A 97 -20.97 -12.40 25.63
CA HIS A 97 -21.87 -11.39 26.22
C HIS A 97 -23.28 -11.95 26.53
N VAL A 98 -23.50 -13.24 26.26
CA VAL A 98 -24.80 -13.90 26.42
C VAL A 98 -24.86 -14.66 27.75
N PRO A 99 -25.97 -14.57 28.53
CA PRO A 99 -26.15 -15.30 29.79
C PRO A 99 -25.97 -16.82 29.65
N THR A 100 -25.45 -17.47 30.69
CA THR A 100 -25.06 -18.90 30.68
C THR A 100 -26.18 -19.86 30.24
N HIS A 101 -27.43 -19.57 30.59
CA HIS A 101 -28.59 -20.40 30.20
C HIS A 101 -28.92 -20.33 28.69
N GLN A 102 -28.49 -19.27 28.00
CA GLN A 102 -28.64 -19.12 26.55
C GLN A 102 -27.44 -19.69 25.78
N ARG A 103 -26.27 -19.84 26.42
CA ARG A 103 -25.09 -20.45 25.79
C ARG A 103 -25.33 -21.91 25.37
N ALA A 104 -26.05 -22.68 26.19
CA ALA A 104 -26.41 -24.05 25.85
C ALA A 104 -27.26 -24.14 24.56
N ARG A 105 -28.15 -23.16 24.29
CA ARG A 105 -28.92 -23.08 23.04
C ARG A 105 -28.07 -22.68 21.83
N LEU A 106 -27.00 -21.93 22.04
CA LEU A 106 -26.04 -21.54 20.99
C LEU A 106 -25.08 -22.68 20.63
N GLU A 107 -24.86 -23.62 21.55
CA GLU A 107 -24.04 -24.82 21.34
C GLU A 107 -24.82 -25.94 20.62
N ASP A 108 -26.15 -25.98 20.78
CA ASP A 108 -27.05 -26.97 20.16
C ASP A 108 -27.49 -26.58 18.73
N VAL A 109 -26.79 -25.63 18.11
CA VAL A 109 -27.16 -25.17 16.77
C VAL A 109 -26.72 -26.19 15.73
N ASP A 110 -27.69 -26.72 14.97
CA ASP A 110 -27.47 -27.70 13.91
C ASP A 110 -26.63 -27.13 12.76
N ILE A 111 -25.31 -27.36 12.84
CA ILE A 111 -24.37 -27.02 11.78
C ILE A 111 -24.45 -28.13 10.69
N PRO A 112 -24.73 -27.79 9.42
CA PRO A 112 -24.78 -28.78 8.35
C PRO A 112 -23.43 -29.48 8.18
N LEU A 113 -23.47 -30.79 7.89
CA LEU A 113 -22.29 -31.67 7.78
C LEU A 113 -21.20 -31.07 6.86
N LYS A 114 -21.62 -30.44 5.75
CA LYS A 114 -20.74 -29.76 4.79
C LYS A 114 -19.86 -28.68 5.45
N ALA A 115 -20.44 -27.87 6.33
CA ALA A 115 -19.72 -26.81 7.03
C ALA A 115 -18.75 -27.39 8.07
N ARG A 116 -19.12 -28.49 8.74
CA ARG A 116 -18.22 -29.22 9.66
C ARG A 116 -16.97 -29.73 8.95
N VAL A 117 -17.12 -30.29 7.75
CA VAL A 117 -16.00 -30.78 6.92
C VAL A 117 -15.05 -29.64 6.54
N VAL A 118 -15.56 -28.48 6.13
CA VAL A 118 -14.68 -27.33 5.80
C VAL A 118 -14.00 -26.76 7.03
N PHE A 119 -14.70 -26.68 8.16
CA PHE A 119 -14.08 -26.22 9.41
C PHE A 119 -12.95 -27.15 9.85
N PHE A 120 -13.13 -28.46 9.66
CA PHE A 120 -12.08 -29.46 9.83
C PHE A 120 -10.91 -29.20 8.85
N CYS A 121 -11.18 -29.06 7.55
CA CYS A 121 -10.14 -28.77 6.56
C CYS A 121 -9.40 -27.44 6.82
N GLN A 122 -10.10 -26.39 7.26
CA GLN A 122 -9.49 -25.11 7.62
C GLN A 122 -8.66 -25.20 8.91
N ARG A 123 -9.17 -25.90 9.94
CA ARG A 123 -8.44 -26.14 11.19
C ARG A 123 -7.14 -26.90 10.94
N PHE A 124 -7.17 -27.87 10.03
CA PHE A 124 -6.02 -28.67 9.64
C PHE A 124 -5.30 -28.12 8.40
N ARG A 125 -5.59 -26.90 7.92
CA ARG A 125 -5.00 -26.37 6.68
C ARG A 125 -3.48 -26.37 6.72
N HIS A 126 -2.89 -26.07 7.86
CA HIS A 126 -1.44 -26.04 8.04
C HIS A 126 -0.87 -27.46 7.99
N VAL A 127 -1.55 -28.44 8.56
CA VAL A 127 -1.14 -29.85 8.48
C VAL A 127 -1.21 -30.35 7.04
N PHE A 128 -2.26 -30.01 6.29
CA PHE A 128 -2.37 -30.36 4.87
C PHE A 128 -1.33 -29.63 4.01
N LEU A 129 -1.06 -28.35 4.30
CA LEU A 129 -0.05 -27.57 3.59
C LEU A 129 1.36 -28.14 3.83
N THR A 130 1.68 -28.46 5.09
CA THR A 130 2.95 -29.10 5.46
C THR A 130 3.08 -30.47 4.82
N ALA A 131 2.04 -31.31 4.86
CA ALA A 131 2.04 -32.61 4.19
C ALA A 131 2.21 -32.48 2.67
N GLY A 132 1.56 -31.48 2.05
CA GLY A 132 1.71 -31.17 0.63
C GLY A 132 3.12 -30.70 0.26
N LEU A 133 3.74 -29.85 1.08
CA LEU A 133 5.13 -29.41 0.90
C LEU A 133 6.12 -30.56 1.06
N VAL A 134 5.91 -31.45 2.02
CA VAL A 134 6.72 -32.67 2.19
C VAL A 134 6.59 -33.57 0.97
N ALA A 135 5.36 -33.82 0.49
CA ALA A 135 5.14 -34.64 -0.70
C ALA A 135 5.78 -34.03 -1.96
N ALA A 136 5.68 -32.70 -2.14
CA ALA A 136 6.33 -31.99 -3.22
C ALA A 136 7.86 -32.05 -3.12
N GLY A 137 8.41 -31.91 -1.91
CA GLY A 137 9.84 -32.07 -1.65
C GLY A 137 10.35 -33.47 -1.98
N VAL A 138 9.61 -34.52 -1.59
CA VAL A 138 9.94 -35.91 -1.92
C VAL A 138 9.90 -36.15 -3.43
N LEU A 139 8.90 -35.61 -4.13
CA LEU A 139 8.80 -35.69 -5.59
C LEU A 139 9.98 -34.99 -6.28
N LEU A 140 10.31 -33.76 -5.87
CA LEU A 140 11.44 -33.00 -6.42
C LEU A 140 12.76 -33.70 -6.17
N PHE A 141 12.96 -34.25 -4.96
CA PHE A 141 14.15 -35.03 -4.63
C PHE A 141 14.24 -36.32 -5.45
N GLY A 142 13.11 -37.00 -5.68
CA GLY A 142 13.04 -38.18 -6.54
C GLY A 142 13.42 -37.87 -7.99
N VAL A 143 12.87 -36.78 -8.56
CA VAL A 143 13.20 -36.33 -9.91
C VAL A 143 14.67 -35.92 -10.01
N TYR A 144 15.18 -35.16 -9.05
CA TYR A 144 16.59 -34.77 -8.99
C TYR A 144 17.52 -35.98 -8.94
N SER A 145 17.20 -36.96 -8.09
CA SER A 145 17.97 -38.21 -7.98
C SER A 145 17.98 -39.00 -9.29
N LEU A 146 16.86 -39.01 -10.03
CA LEU A 146 16.76 -39.67 -11.32
C LEU A 146 17.63 -38.98 -12.40
N VAL A 147 17.66 -37.65 -12.39
CA VAL A 147 18.49 -36.82 -13.29
C VAL A 147 19.98 -36.99 -12.97
N MET A 148 20.36 -37.00 -11.68
CA MET A 148 21.75 -37.23 -11.29
C MET A 148 22.22 -38.65 -11.61
N TRP A 149 21.34 -39.65 -11.45
CA TRP A 149 21.64 -41.03 -11.82
C TRP A 149 21.83 -41.19 -13.34
N SER A 150 21.00 -40.53 -14.16
CA SER A 150 21.18 -40.56 -15.61
C SER A 150 22.43 -39.79 -16.05
N GLY A 151 22.74 -38.66 -15.42
CA GLY A 151 23.97 -37.89 -15.67
C GLY A 151 25.23 -38.69 -15.38
N ASN A 152 25.28 -39.42 -14.26
CA ASN A 152 26.42 -40.26 -13.91
C ASN A 152 26.61 -41.44 -14.87
N LYS A 153 25.52 -42.02 -15.40
CA LYS A 153 25.57 -43.06 -16.45
C LYS A 153 26.14 -42.52 -17.76
N VAL A 154 25.76 -41.30 -18.14
CA VAL A 154 26.24 -40.63 -19.35
C VAL A 154 27.71 -40.22 -19.20
N SER A 155 28.10 -39.70 -18.03
CA SER A 155 29.49 -39.34 -17.72
C SER A 155 30.41 -40.57 -17.74
N ALA A 156 29.96 -41.71 -17.20
CA ALA A 156 30.72 -42.97 -17.26
C ALA A 156 30.87 -43.50 -18.70
N PHE A 157 29.91 -43.21 -19.58
CA PHE A 157 30.00 -43.55 -21.00
C PHE A 157 31.03 -42.68 -21.74
N PHE A 158 31.14 -41.39 -21.40
CA PHE A 158 32.16 -40.51 -21.98
C PHE A 158 33.56 -40.71 -21.41
N ALA A 159 33.69 -41.17 -20.16
CA ALA A 159 34.99 -41.49 -19.53
C ALA A 159 35.71 -42.70 -20.17
N ASN A 160 35.00 -43.55 -20.92
CA ASN A 160 35.58 -44.70 -21.62
C ASN A 160 36.00 -44.41 -23.08
N LYS A 161 36.03 -43.13 -23.48
CA LYS A 161 36.52 -42.75 -24.80
C LYS A 161 38.05 -42.52 -24.72
N PRO A 162 38.89 -43.29 -25.43
CA PRO A 162 40.33 -43.05 -25.43
C PRO A 162 40.61 -41.75 -26.18
N GLU A 163 41.14 -40.75 -25.48
CA GLU A 163 41.49 -39.46 -26.08
C GLU A 163 42.97 -39.39 -26.42
N THR A 164 43.18 -39.04 -27.69
CA THR A 164 44.45 -38.83 -28.37
C THR A 164 45.17 -37.61 -27.82
N THR A 165 46.44 -37.80 -27.50
CA THR A 165 47.40 -36.82 -27.00
C THR A 165 47.46 -35.54 -27.84
N ALA A 166 47.31 -34.38 -27.20
CA ALA A 166 47.74 -33.10 -27.74
C ALA A 166 48.40 -32.23 -26.65
N THR A 167 49.48 -31.58 -27.07
CA THR A 167 50.60 -31.03 -26.29
C THR A 167 50.31 -29.65 -25.68
N GLN A 168 50.78 -29.43 -24.46
CA GLN A 168 50.84 -28.11 -23.79
C GLN A 168 51.92 -27.19 -24.38
N PRO A 169 51.75 -25.86 -24.19
CA PRO A 169 52.87 -25.03 -23.78
C PRO A 169 52.59 -24.25 -22.48
N THR A 170 53.70 -24.05 -21.77
CA THR A 170 53.91 -23.42 -20.46
C THR A 170 53.98 -21.88 -20.51
N GLY A 171 53.60 -21.21 -19.40
CA GLY A 171 53.99 -19.83 -19.02
C GLY A 171 53.11 -19.26 -17.89
N GLU A 172 53.60 -19.25 -16.63
CA GLU A 172 54.08 -18.06 -15.86
C GLU A 172 52.95 -17.18 -15.26
N LYS A 173 52.61 -17.37 -13.98
CA LYS A 173 53.08 -16.68 -12.73
C LYS A 173 52.49 -15.28 -12.45
N SER A 174 51.62 -15.29 -11.42
CA SER A 174 51.46 -14.34 -10.30
C SER A 174 51.35 -12.83 -10.54
N GLY A 175 50.18 -12.28 -10.21
CA GLY A 175 49.94 -10.87 -9.89
C GLY A 175 48.95 -10.73 -8.73
N GLU A 176 49.42 -10.15 -7.63
CA GLU A 176 48.77 -9.87 -6.35
C GLU A 176 47.78 -8.68 -6.46
N PRO A 177 46.64 -8.66 -5.73
CA PRO A 177 45.69 -7.55 -5.78
C PRO A 177 46.05 -6.43 -4.79
N PRO A 178 45.99 -5.13 -5.17
CA PRO A 178 46.20 -4.05 -4.22
C PRO A 178 44.98 -3.83 -3.31
N ALA A 179 45.28 -3.49 -2.06
CA ALA A 179 44.38 -3.21 -0.96
C ALA A 179 43.52 -1.93 -1.17
N PRO A 180 42.41 -1.77 -0.40
CA PRO A 180 41.39 -0.76 -0.68
C PRO A 180 41.79 0.62 -0.16
N ASN A 181 41.78 1.62 -1.06
CA ASN A 181 41.89 3.02 -0.68
C ASN A 181 40.62 3.48 0.05
N SER A 182 40.80 4.02 1.25
CA SER A 182 39.75 4.65 2.05
C SER A 182 39.09 5.81 1.30
N PRO A 183 37.75 5.99 1.38
CA PRO A 183 37.11 7.14 0.76
C PRO A 183 37.38 8.40 1.59
N THR A 184 38.13 9.32 1.00
CA THR A 184 38.25 10.71 1.45
C THR A 184 36.87 11.34 1.62
N SER A 185 36.59 11.87 2.79
CA SER A 185 35.34 12.56 3.14
C SER A 185 35.12 13.81 2.29
N THR A 186 34.36 13.69 1.21
CA THR A 186 33.79 14.80 0.41
C THR A 186 32.51 15.38 1.04
N SER A 187 32.42 15.49 2.37
CA SER A 187 31.23 16.02 3.06
C SER A 187 31.05 17.54 2.94
N GLY A 188 31.93 18.26 2.24
CA GLY A 188 31.91 19.73 2.18
C GLY A 188 31.29 20.37 0.94
N LEU A 189 31.02 19.62 -0.14
CA LEU A 189 30.65 20.21 -1.44
C LEU A 189 29.20 19.96 -1.90
N LEU A 190 28.43 19.13 -1.19
CA LEU A 190 27.08 18.70 -1.61
C LEU A 190 25.93 19.56 -1.07
N ASN A 191 26.22 20.60 -0.28
CA ASN A 191 25.19 21.42 0.37
C ASN A 191 24.81 22.69 -0.40
N ARG A 192 25.16 22.77 -1.69
CA ARG A 192 24.74 23.87 -2.57
C ARG A 192 23.43 23.47 -3.23
N TYR A 193 22.49 24.42 -3.31
CA TYR A 193 21.26 24.33 -4.13
C TYR A 193 21.57 23.58 -5.44
N PRO A 194 20.73 22.64 -5.92
CA PRO A 194 20.97 22.03 -7.22
C PRO A 194 20.87 23.13 -8.28
N GLU A 195 22.01 23.70 -8.66
CA GLU A 195 22.04 24.70 -9.70
C GLU A 195 21.84 24.00 -11.04
N ASN A 196 20.64 24.25 -11.58
CA ASN A 196 20.30 24.11 -12.99
C ASN A 196 20.42 22.67 -13.51
N VAL A 197 19.56 21.77 -13.04
CA VAL A 197 19.26 20.57 -13.84
C VAL A 197 18.34 20.96 -14.99
N TRP A 198 18.76 20.72 -16.24
CA TRP A 198 17.98 20.99 -17.44
C TRP A 198 17.68 19.71 -18.23
N LEU A 199 16.60 19.76 -19.01
CA LEU A 199 16.21 18.70 -19.93
C LEU A 199 17.19 18.68 -21.12
N ILE A 200 17.85 17.54 -21.34
CA ILE A 200 18.74 17.32 -22.51
C ILE A 200 17.90 16.90 -23.71
N SER A 201 17.06 15.88 -23.52
CA SER A 201 16.28 15.28 -24.60
C SER A 201 14.92 14.82 -24.08
N SER A 202 13.91 14.83 -24.95
CA SER A 202 12.56 14.36 -24.64
C SER A 202 11.98 13.62 -25.85
N SER A 203 11.53 12.40 -25.62
CA SER A 203 10.85 11.56 -26.60
C SER A 203 9.49 11.08 -26.06
N ALA A 204 8.81 10.26 -26.86
CA ALA A 204 7.59 9.57 -26.41
C ALA A 204 7.88 8.53 -25.31
N GLU A 205 9.09 7.99 -25.27
CA GLU A 205 9.46 6.90 -24.36
C GLU A 205 10.16 7.39 -23.08
N SER A 206 10.93 8.48 -23.17
CA SER A 206 11.70 8.98 -22.03
C SER A 206 12.11 10.44 -22.12
N GLU A 207 12.48 11.00 -20.98
CA GLU A 207 13.21 12.27 -20.84
C GLU A 207 14.59 12.01 -20.24
N GLU A 208 15.59 12.77 -20.66
CA GLU A 208 16.96 12.73 -20.14
C GLU A 208 17.37 14.11 -19.63
N TYR A 209 18.08 14.15 -18.49
CA TYR A 209 18.43 15.37 -17.78
C TYR A 209 19.94 15.49 -17.53
N SER A 210 20.42 16.72 -17.36
CA SER A 210 21.85 17.03 -17.21
C SER A 210 22.55 16.42 -16.00
N ASN A 211 21.80 15.96 -15.00
CA ASN A 211 22.33 15.24 -13.85
C ASN A 211 22.40 13.72 -14.05
N GLY A 212 22.19 13.22 -15.27
CA GLY A 212 22.14 11.79 -15.59
C GLY A 212 20.76 11.14 -15.39
N GLY A 213 19.77 11.90 -14.89
CA GLY A 213 18.44 11.38 -14.64
C GLY A 213 17.71 11.01 -15.93
N ARG A 214 17.14 9.80 -15.97
CA ARG A 214 16.28 9.33 -17.06
C ARG A 214 14.89 9.00 -16.51
N ILE A 215 13.87 9.64 -17.07
CA ILE A 215 12.47 9.44 -16.70
C ILE A 215 11.77 8.66 -17.82
N LEU A 216 11.30 7.45 -17.52
CA LEU A 216 10.56 6.60 -18.45
C LEU A 216 9.08 6.98 -18.48
N ARG A 217 8.47 6.99 -19.66
CA ARG A 217 7.08 7.44 -19.88
C ARG A 217 6.14 6.32 -20.30
N THR A 218 6.61 5.08 -20.35
CA THR A 218 5.87 3.90 -20.81
C THR A 218 4.53 3.68 -20.08
N TYR A 219 4.44 4.08 -18.81
CA TYR A 219 3.24 3.91 -17.98
C TYR A 219 2.46 5.21 -17.73
N GLU A 220 2.84 6.30 -18.40
CA GLU A 220 2.19 7.59 -18.24
C GLU A 220 0.70 7.52 -18.62
N THR A 221 -0.14 8.13 -17.80
CA THR A 221 -1.58 8.28 -18.02
C THR A 221 -2.02 9.67 -17.58
N THR A 222 -3.27 10.04 -17.85
CA THR A 222 -3.82 11.31 -17.40
C THR A 222 -4.78 11.17 -16.22
N ASN A 223 -4.91 12.27 -15.48
CA ASN A 223 -5.88 12.54 -14.44
C ASN A 223 -6.37 14.00 -14.55
N ARG A 224 -7.12 14.47 -13.56
CA ARG A 224 -7.61 15.85 -13.50
C ARG A 224 -6.48 16.89 -13.30
N PRO A 225 -6.67 18.14 -13.78
CA PRO A 225 -5.80 19.26 -13.45
C PRO A 225 -5.70 19.50 -11.93
N ARG A 226 -4.59 20.11 -11.51
CA ARG A 226 -4.39 20.56 -10.13
C ARG A 226 -5.16 21.84 -9.85
N SER A 227 -5.69 21.96 -8.65
CA SER A 227 -6.18 23.23 -8.12
C SER A 227 -6.24 23.15 -6.60
N TYR A 228 -5.63 24.10 -5.90
CA TYR A 228 -5.65 24.13 -4.44
C TYR A 228 -5.61 25.55 -3.87
N TYR A 229 -6.11 25.69 -2.65
CA TYR A 229 -6.07 26.96 -1.92
C TYR A 229 -4.70 27.20 -1.28
N LEU A 230 -4.22 28.44 -1.37
CA LEU A 230 -3.13 28.94 -0.54
C LEU A 230 -3.72 29.51 0.75
N ILE A 231 -3.49 28.81 1.87
CA ILE A 231 -3.99 29.21 3.19
C ILE A 231 -2.87 29.94 3.92
N PRO A 232 -2.96 31.26 4.17
CA PRO A 232 -1.91 31.97 4.87
C PRO A 232 -1.72 31.40 6.28
N ARG A 233 -0.47 31.07 6.63
CA ARG A 233 -0.12 30.61 7.97
C ARG A 233 -0.33 31.73 8.98
N ASN A 234 -0.70 31.40 10.21
CA ASN A 234 -1.03 32.36 11.28
C ASN A 234 -2.24 33.29 10.97
N SER A 235 -3.04 32.95 9.96
CA SER A 235 -4.33 33.61 9.70
C SER A 235 -5.47 32.69 10.13
N GLU A 236 -6.62 33.26 10.51
CA GLU A 236 -7.87 32.51 10.64
C GLU A 236 -8.59 32.34 9.29
N SER A 237 -8.11 33.00 8.23
CA SER A 237 -8.66 32.84 6.89
C SER A 237 -8.41 31.43 6.33
N GLY A 238 -9.39 30.89 5.63
CA GLY A 238 -9.25 29.66 4.83
C GLY A 238 -8.51 29.85 3.50
N GLY A 239 -7.98 31.04 3.23
CA GLY A 239 -7.33 31.40 1.95
C GLY A 239 -8.33 31.54 0.81
N ASN A 240 -8.12 32.51 -0.09
CA ASN A 240 -8.98 32.70 -1.27
C ASN A 240 -8.20 32.63 -2.59
N GLN A 241 -6.87 32.62 -2.52
CA GLN A 241 -6.02 32.47 -3.68
C GLN A 241 -5.94 31.00 -4.09
N ILE A 242 -6.15 30.74 -5.37
CA ILE A 242 -6.05 29.41 -5.97
C ILE A 242 -4.74 29.32 -6.75
N ARG A 243 -4.08 28.17 -6.68
CA ARG A 243 -2.89 27.85 -7.46
C ARG A 243 -3.04 26.50 -8.17
N HIS A 244 -2.35 26.37 -9.31
CA HIS A 244 -2.39 25.19 -10.17
C HIS A 244 -1.01 24.50 -10.28
N GLU A 245 0.09 25.25 -10.15
CA GLU A 245 1.43 24.68 -10.16
C GLU A 245 1.72 23.93 -8.85
N PRO A 246 2.45 22.79 -8.89
CA PRO A 246 2.88 22.13 -7.67
C PRO A 246 3.81 23.04 -6.84
N ILE A 247 3.93 22.75 -5.54
CA ILE A 247 4.74 23.53 -4.59
C ILE A 247 5.80 22.70 -3.86
N GLY A 248 5.72 21.37 -3.97
CA GLY A 248 6.57 20.47 -3.21
C GLY A 248 6.49 19.01 -3.63
N ILE A 249 7.17 18.17 -2.86
CA ILE A 249 7.28 16.72 -3.06
C ILE A 249 6.79 16.00 -1.80
N VAL A 250 6.02 14.93 -1.99
CA VAL A 250 5.72 13.95 -0.94
C VAL A 250 6.33 12.61 -1.34
N TYR A 251 7.21 12.08 -0.49
CA TYR A 251 7.81 10.75 -0.68
C TYR A 251 6.97 9.67 -0.01
N HIS A 252 6.81 8.55 -0.73
CA HIS A 252 6.01 7.42 -0.33
C HIS A 252 6.77 6.10 -0.47
N THR A 253 6.23 5.04 0.13
CA THR A 253 6.50 3.68 -0.33
C THR A 253 5.30 3.09 -1.06
N THR A 254 5.51 2.03 -1.82
CA THR A 254 4.40 1.27 -2.41
C THR A 254 3.76 0.27 -1.45
N GLU A 255 4.38 0.03 -0.29
CA GLU A 255 3.92 -0.88 0.79
C GLU A 255 3.62 -2.33 0.33
N ASN A 256 4.24 -2.78 -0.75
CA ASN A 256 4.04 -4.14 -1.27
C ASN A 256 4.99 -5.13 -0.58
N GLU A 257 4.60 -6.41 -0.56
CA GLU A 257 5.50 -7.49 -0.19
C GLU A 257 6.67 -7.56 -1.17
N LEU A 258 7.90 -7.51 -0.65
CA LEU A 258 9.11 -7.50 -1.47
C LEU A 258 9.82 -8.84 -1.41
N GLY A 259 9.97 -9.49 -2.57
CA GLY A 259 10.91 -10.61 -2.71
C GLY A 259 12.35 -10.19 -2.45
N GLU A 260 13.26 -11.14 -2.17
CA GLU A 260 14.68 -10.85 -1.97
C GLU A 260 15.31 -10.16 -3.20
N PHE A 261 16.25 -9.24 -2.96
CA PHE A 261 16.96 -8.53 -4.04
C PHE A 261 18.25 -9.25 -4.39
N THR A 262 18.09 -10.34 -5.13
CA THR A 262 19.18 -11.20 -5.61
C THR A 262 19.07 -11.37 -7.12
N ALA A 263 20.20 -11.67 -7.78
CA ALA A 263 20.23 -11.88 -9.23
C ALA A 263 19.30 -13.01 -9.68
N ASP A 264 19.19 -14.08 -8.88
CA ASP A 264 18.34 -15.24 -9.16
C ASP A 264 16.83 -14.88 -9.18
N ASN A 265 16.44 -13.83 -8.45
CA ASN A 265 15.06 -13.36 -8.38
C ASN A 265 14.71 -12.30 -9.43
N ASN A 266 15.62 -11.95 -10.36
CA ASN A 266 15.45 -10.84 -11.30
C ASN A 266 14.11 -10.87 -12.06
N GLY A 267 13.72 -12.02 -12.63
CA GLY A 267 12.47 -12.14 -13.37
C GLY A 267 11.23 -11.88 -12.49
N SER A 268 11.26 -12.37 -11.26
CA SER A 268 10.20 -12.15 -10.27
C SER A 268 10.09 -10.67 -9.88
N ILE A 269 11.23 -10.03 -9.59
CA ILE A 269 11.28 -8.60 -9.23
C ILE A 269 10.73 -7.75 -10.38
N GLN A 270 11.17 -8.00 -11.62
CA GLN A 270 10.69 -7.27 -12.79
C GLN A 270 9.18 -7.43 -13.01
N GLN A 271 8.66 -8.64 -12.82
CA GLN A 271 7.24 -8.91 -12.91
C GLN A 271 6.45 -8.18 -11.81
N GLN A 272 6.94 -8.20 -10.57
CA GLN A 272 6.37 -7.46 -9.44
C GLN A 272 6.34 -5.96 -9.71
N SER A 273 7.47 -5.35 -10.12
CA SER A 273 7.54 -3.93 -10.48
C SER A 273 6.52 -3.59 -11.58
N THR A 274 6.40 -4.44 -12.61
CA THR A 274 5.43 -4.24 -13.70
C THR A 274 3.97 -4.24 -13.21
N ASN A 275 3.65 -5.15 -12.27
CA ASN A 275 2.31 -5.22 -11.66
C ASN A 275 2.02 -3.97 -10.83
N ILE A 276 3.00 -3.49 -10.07
CA ILE A 276 2.90 -2.27 -9.26
C ILE A 276 2.68 -1.05 -10.16
N LEU A 277 3.51 -0.86 -11.18
CA LEU A 277 3.37 0.23 -12.16
C LEU A 277 1.98 0.21 -12.83
N SER A 278 1.51 -0.98 -13.21
CA SER A 278 0.17 -1.15 -13.77
C SER A 278 -0.95 -0.80 -12.78
N PHE A 279 -0.80 -1.14 -11.51
CA PHE A 279 -1.75 -0.78 -10.46
C PHE A 279 -1.77 0.72 -10.20
N VAL A 280 -0.60 1.31 -10.02
CA VAL A 280 -0.40 2.75 -9.80
C VAL A 280 -1.01 3.57 -10.94
N ARG A 281 -0.78 3.15 -12.19
CA ARG A 281 -1.40 3.75 -13.39
C ARG A 281 -2.93 3.70 -13.33
N ARG A 282 -3.53 2.55 -12.99
CA ARG A 282 -4.99 2.41 -12.91
C ARG A 282 -5.60 3.29 -11.80
N GLN A 283 -4.93 3.37 -10.65
CA GLN A 283 -5.38 4.19 -9.52
C GLN A 283 -5.08 5.69 -9.71
N ARG A 284 -4.25 6.03 -10.69
CA ARG A 284 -3.71 7.39 -10.89
C ARG A 284 -3.04 7.88 -9.60
N SER A 285 -2.35 6.97 -8.94
CA SER A 285 -1.59 7.25 -7.72
C SER A 285 -0.19 7.70 -8.09
N TYR A 286 0.36 8.64 -7.32
CA TYR A 286 1.71 9.18 -7.52
C TYR A 286 1.95 9.81 -8.91
N HIS A 287 3.01 10.59 -9.02
CA HIS A 287 3.48 11.12 -10.31
C HIS A 287 4.67 10.33 -10.80
N TYR A 288 5.49 9.83 -9.87
CA TYR A 288 6.66 9.05 -10.15
C TYR A 288 6.70 7.79 -9.29
N VAL A 289 7.15 6.68 -9.89
CA VAL A 289 7.53 5.47 -9.17
C VAL A 289 9.00 5.16 -9.46
N ILE A 290 9.77 4.89 -8.41
CA ILE A 290 11.16 4.45 -8.51
C ILE A 290 11.20 2.97 -8.13
N ASP A 291 11.41 2.12 -9.14
CA ASP A 291 11.44 0.67 -8.93
C ASP A 291 12.73 0.21 -8.23
N ARG A 292 12.77 -1.07 -7.84
CA ARG A 292 13.91 -1.67 -7.12
C ARG A 292 15.26 -1.52 -7.83
N PHE A 293 15.27 -1.35 -9.16
CA PHE A 293 16.45 -1.17 -9.98
C PHE A 293 16.85 0.30 -10.16
N GLY A 294 16.14 1.24 -9.53
CA GLY A 294 16.40 2.67 -9.62
C GLY A 294 15.89 3.30 -10.92
N ARG A 295 15.00 2.64 -11.68
CA ARG A 295 14.38 3.26 -12.86
C ARG A 295 13.24 4.18 -12.41
N ILE A 296 13.24 5.40 -12.93
CA ILE A 296 12.22 6.40 -12.65
C ILE A 296 11.13 6.30 -13.71
N HIS A 297 9.91 5.99 -13.30
CA HIS A 297 8.74 5.91 -14.17
C HIS A 297 7.80 7.08 -13.88
N ARG A 298 7.51 7.90 -14.90
CA ARG A 298 6.43 8.88 -14.83
C ARG A 298 5.09 8.14 -15.01
N MET A 299 4.21 8.36 -14.05
CA MET A 299 2.85 7.82 -14.00
C MET A 299 1.82 8.86 -14.42
N LEU A 300 2.03 10.12 -14.02
CA LEU A 300 1.15 11.25 -14.34
C LEU A 300 1.98 12.46 -14.79
N PRO A 301 1.46 13.30 -15.70
CA PRO A 301 2.01 14.61 -15.98
C PRO A 301 2.09 15.48 -14.72
N ASP A 302 3.15 16.28 -14.61
CA ASP A 302 3.39 17.13 -13.43
C ASP A 302 2.29 18.17 -13.19
N ASN A 303 1.54 18.57 -14.23
CA ASN A 303 0.44 19.55 -14.14
C ASN A 303 -0.91 18.94 -13.74
N GLN A 304 -0.97 17.63 -13.51
CA GLN A 304 -2.17 16.91 -13.10
C GLN A 304 -2.01 16.38 -11.68
N ALA A 305 -3.13 16.26 -10.96
CA ALA A 305 -3.13 15.81 -9.57
C ALA A 305 -3.03 14.28 -9.48
N GLY A 306 -2.26 13.78 -8.52
CA GLY A 306 -2.17 12.36 -8.19
C GLY A 306 -3.01 12.00 -6.96
N ASN A 307 -3.51 10.76 -6.92
CA ASN A 307 -4.21 10.22 -5.74
C ASN A 307 -3.19 9.58 -4.78
N HIS A 308 -2.55 10.37 -3.91
CA HIS A 308 -1.43 9.87 -3.09
C HIS A 308 -1.37 10.31 -1.63
N ALA A 309 -1.87 11.49 -1.27
CA ALA A 309 -1.71 12.07 0.06
C ALA A 309 -2.98 12.06 0.94
N GLY A 310 -4.17 11.87 0.35
CA GLY A 310 -5.43 11.73 1.10
C GLY A 310 -5.67 12.84 2.14
N HIS A 311 -6.06 12.45 3.36
CA HIS A 311 -6.14 13.35 4.51
C HIS A 311 -4.74 13.73 4.99
N SER A 312 -4.33 14.94 4.62
CA SER A 312 -2.97 15.41 4.87
C SER A 312 -2.89 16.91 5.12
N ILE A 313 -1.86 17.31 5.88
CA ILE A 313 -1.53 18.70 6.18
C ILE A 313 0.00 18.88 6.13
N TRP A 314 0.44 19.97 5.51
CA TRP A 314 1.82 20.44 5.59
C TRP A 314 1.85 21.96 5.61
N ALA A 315 2.94 22.56 6.08
CA ALA A 315 3.12 24.00 6.01
C ALA A 315 4.59 24.36 5.77
N ASP A 316 4.78 25.47 5.08
CA ASP A 316 6.03 26.22 5.10
C ASP A 316 5.87 27.46 6.00
N ASP A 317 6.80 28.42 5.89
CA ASP A 317 6.77 29.65 6.70
C ASP A 317 5.61 30.58 6.30
N LYS A 318 5.06 30.43 5.09
CA LYS A 318 4.07 31.36 4.51
C LYS A 318 2.68 30.76 4.46
N TYR A 319 2.57 29.50 4.10
CA TYR A 319 1.30 28.85 3.79
C TYR A 319 1.16 27.50 4.45
N ILE A 320 -0.10 27.17 4.73
CA ILE A 320 -0.57 25.85 5.07
C ILE A 320 -1.23 25.24 3.82
N TYR A 321 -1.00 23.95 3.62
CA TYR A 321 -1.59 23.15 2.56
C TYR A 321 -2.41 22.02 3.18
N VAL A 322 -3.66 21.87 2.75
CA VAL A 322 -4.60 20.84 3.21
C VAL A 322 -5.02 19.98 2.03
N GLY A 323 -4.94 18.66 2.18
CA GLY A 323 -5.27 17.71 1.10
C GLY A 323 -4.26 17.76 -0.05
N LEU A 324 -3.05 17.24 0.20
CA LEU A 324 -1.85 17.53 -0.60
C LEU A 324 -1.80 16.92 -2.02
N ASN A 325 -2.82 16.17 -2.44
CA ASN A 325 -2.90 15.55 -3.78
C ASN A 325 -2.69 16.56 -4.93
N ASP A 326 -3.19 17.78 -4.75
CA ASP A 326 -3.16 18.83 -5.77
C ASP A 326 -1.90 19.68 -5.68
N SER A 327 -1.45 19.96 -4.47
CA SER A 327 -0.33 20.87 -4.24
C SER A 327 1.04 20.21 -4.38
N PHE A 328 1.15 18.89 -4.18
CA PHE A 328 2.45 18.20 -4.16
C PHE A 328 2.59 17.15 -5.26
N ILE A 329 3.85 16.88 -5.60
CA ILE A 329 4.27 15.76 -6.44
C ILE A 329 4.53 14.55 -5.55
N GLY A 330 3.65 13.55 -5.58
CA GLY A 330 3.92 12.22 -5.00
C GLY A 330 5.00 11.44 -5.75
N ILE A 331 6.06 11.00 -5.05
CA ILE A 331 7.10 10.09 -5.53
C ILE A 331 7.05 8.83 -4.67
N SER A 332 6.82 7.66 -5.26
CA SER A 332 6.76 6.40 -4.53
C SER A 332 7.96 5.52 -4.83
N PHE A 333 8.61 5.01 -3.79
CA PHE A 333 9.64 3.99 -3.91
C PHE A 333 9.01 2.60 -3.83
N GLU A 334 9.40 1.71 -4.74
CA GLU A 334 9.09 0.28 -4.61
C GLU A 334 9.85 -0.29 -3.40
N ALA A 335 9.23 -0.12 -2.24
CA ALA A 335 9.76 -0.30 -0.92
C ALA A 335 8.61 -0.74 0.01
N THR A 336 8.96 -1.27 1.18
CA THR A 336 8.02 -1.56 2.25
C THR A 336 8.59 -1.08 3.58
N VAL A 337 7.72 -0.70 4.50
CA VAL A 337 8.08 -0.29 5.85
C VAL A 337 7.48 -1.31 6.81
N THR A 338 8.31 -2.22 7.33
CA THR A 338 7.89 -3.12 8.42
C THR A 338 8.00 -2.36 9.74
N ALA A 339 6.93 -2.39 10.55
CA ALA A 339 6.96 -1.83 11.89
C ALA A 339 8.09 -2.49 12.71
N GLY A 340 9.02 -1.67 13.20
CA GLY A 340 10.11 -2.11 14.09
C GLY A 340 11.38 -2.62 13.41
N GLU A 341 11.41 -2.81 12.08
CA GLU A 341 12.63 -3.24 11.40
C GLU A 341 13.40 -2.06 10.82
N THR A 342 14.64 -1.93 11.28
CA THR A 342 15.66 -1.10 10.62
C THR A 342 16.22 -1.91 9.46
N VAL A 343 16.05 -1.39 8.23
CA VAL A 343 16.79 -1.82 7.02
C VAL A 343 16.23 -3.01 6.23
N LYS A 344 15.12 -2.78 5.51
CA LYS A 344 14.98 -3.23 4.11
C LYS A 344 14.29 -2.15 3.26
N MET A 345 14.80 -0.92 3.41
CA MET A 345 14.04 0.29 3.05
C MET A 345 14.17 0.65 1.57
N MET A 346 15.39 0.75 1.04
CA MET A 346 15.64 1.12 -0.37
C MET A 346 16.97 0.55 -0.84
N THR A 347 17.08 0.23 -2.14
CA THR A 347 18.37 -0.09 -2.76
C THR A 347 19.20 1.18 -2.97
N GLN A 348 20.52 1.06 -3.09
CA GLN A 348 21.38 2.21 -3.41
C GLN A 348 20.99 2.87 -4.74
N ALA A 349 20.56 2.07 -5.73
CA ALA A 349 20.05 2.56 -7.00
C ALA A 349 18.80 3.44 -6.82
N GLN A 350 17.89 3.04 -5.93
CA GLN A 350 16.71 3.84 -5.59
C GLN A 350 17.09 5.15 -4.90
N VAL A 351 18.05 5.14 -3.97
CA VAL A 351 18.53 6.37 -3.31
C VAL A 351 19.11 7.34 -4.35
N PHE A 352 19.98 6.85 -5.24
CA PHE A 352 20.57 7.65 -6.30
C PHE A 352 19.53 8.22 -7.28
N ALA A 353 18.56 7.40 -7.71
CA ALA A 353 17.46 7.82 -8.56
C ALA A 353 16.55 8.86 -7.86
N GLY A 354 16.27 8.66 -6.57
CA GLY A 354 15.51 9.59 -5.75
C GLY A 354 16.16 10.96 -5.65
N LYS A 355 17.48 11.01 -5.45
CA LYS A 355 18.26 12.25 -5.46
C LYS A 355 18.17 12.96 -6.80
N GLN A 356 18.43 12.25 -7.90
CA GLN A 356 18.38 12.84 -9.24
C GLN A 356 17.00 13.42 -9.57
N LEU A 357 15.93 12.68 -9.26
CA LEU A 357 14.56 13.15 -9.48
C LEU A 357 14.22 14.36 -8.61
N THR A 358 14.68 14.35 -7.36
CA THR A 358 14.51 15.50 -6.45
C THR A 358 15.19 16.75 -7.02
N ASP A 359 16.42 16.63 -7.52
CA ASP A 359 17.14 17.76 -8.14
C ASP A 359 16.46 18.26 -9.41
N ILE A 360 15.95 17.35 -10.25
CA ILE A 360 15.17 17.69 -11.46
C ILE A 360 13.96 18.53 -11.07
N LEU A 361 13.13 18.05 -10.14
CA LEU A 361 11.89 18.70 -9.76
C LEU A 361 12.14 20.03 -9.04
N ARG A 362 13.13 20.08 -8.13
CA ARG A 362 13.53 21.32 -7.46
C ARG A 362 14.11 22.33 -8.44
N SER A 363 14.88 21.90 -9.44
CA SER A 363 15.41 22.80 -10.48
C SER A 363 14.31 23.36 -11.38
N LYS A 364 13.38 22.50 -11.80
CA LYS A 364 12.27 22.81 -12.72
C LYS A 364 11.23 23.75 -12.10
N TYR A 365 10.82 23.47 -10.86
CA TYR A 365 9.72 24.19 -10.20
C TYR A 365 10.15 25.12 -9.08
N LYS A 366 11.45 25.14 -8.75
CA LYS A 366 12.00 25.92 -7.63
C LYS A 366 11.33 25.57 -6.29
N PHE A 367 11.01 24.28 -6.09
CA PHE A 367 10.49 23.82 -4.80
C PHE A 367 11.49 24.13 -3.67
N ALA A 368 10.99 24.78 -2.63
CA ALA A 368 11.76 25.01 -1.42
C ALA A 368 12.03 23.67 -0.71
N ASP A 369 13.18 23.56 -0.06
CA ASP A 369 13.52 22.38 0.78
C ASP A 369 12.41 22.09 1.82
N ALA A 370 11.86 23.15 2.41
CA ALA A 370 10.76 23.07 3.36
C ALA A 370 9.52 22.33 2.83
N ASN A 371 9.30 22.28 1.51
CA ASN A 371 8.17 21.62 0.87
C ASN A 371 8.53 20.24 0.27
N CYS A 372 9.62 19.62 0.69
CA CYS A 372 9.94 18.23 0.35
C CYS A 372 9.86 17.37 1.62
N THR A 373 8.80 16.57 1.75
CA THR A 373 8.48 15.83 2.97
C THR A 373 8.01 14.40 2.66
N THR A 374 7.70 13.60 3.67
CA THR A 374 7.25 12.21 3.53
C THR A 374 5.78 12.06 3.90
N HIS A 375 5.16 10.99 3.42
CA HIS A 375 3.74 10.74 3.66
C HIS A 375 3.39 10.53 5.13
N GLY A 376 4.18 9.73 5.85
CA GLY A 376 4.02 9.51 7.28
C GLY A 376 4.15 10.79 8.12
N LEU A 377 4.83 11.82 7.58
CA LEU A 377 4.96 13.12 8.23
C LEU A 377 3.87 14.13 7.84
N ILE A 378 2.89 13.77 7.01
CA ILE A 378 1.77 14.67 6.65
C ILE A 378 0.40 14.06 6.92
N SER A 379 0.34 12.73 7.12
CA SER A 379 -0.91 11.98 7.16
C SER A 379 -1.64 12.14 8.50
N VAL A 380 -2.94 12.38 8.42
CA VAL A 380 -3.82 12.57 9.59
C VAL A 380 -5.13 11.82 9.45
N ASP A 381 -5.72 11.44 10.59
CA ASP A 381 -7.05 10.88 10.69
C ASP A 381 -8.00 11.90 11.36
N PRO A 382 -8.89 12.56 10.60
CA PRO A 382 -9.79 13.56 11.15
C PRO A 382 -10.92 12.99 12.02
N THR A 383 -11.22 11.69 11.93
CA THR A 383 -12.25 11.02 12.73
C THR A 383 -11.75 10.86 14.16
N THR A 384 -10.55 10.31 14.31
CA THR A 384 -9.94 10.09 15.63
C THR A 384 -9.16 11.32 16.13
N GLY A 385 -8.82 12.25 15.24
CA GLY A 385 -7.97 13.40 15.54
C GLY A 385 -6.50 13.01 15.72
N THR A 386 -6.08 11.91 15.11
CA THR A 386 -4.73 11.35 15.27
C THR A 386 -3.83 11.59 14.07
N ILE A 387 -2.52 11.55 14.29
CA ILE A 387 -1.49 11.61 13.24
C ILE A 387 -1.15 10.20 12.73
N ALA A 388 -0.38 10.13 11.63
CA ALA A 388 0.15 8.89 11.07
C ALA A 388 -0.95 7.86 10.70
N ALA A 389 -2.04 8.34 10.09
CA ALA A 389 -3.06 7.47 9.50
C ALA A 389 -2.44 6.53 8.45
N HIS A 390 -1.50 7.06 7.68
CA HIS A 390 -0.47 6.33 6.96
C HIS A 390 0.89 6.58 7.63
N TYR A 391 1.75 5.56 7.66
CA TYR A 391 3.01 5.59 8.43
C TYR A 391 4.25 5.29 7.56
N ASP A 392 4.09 5.15 6.24
CA ASP A 392 5.21 5.02 5.34
C ASP A 392 6.13 6.24 5.45
N TRP A 393 7.42 6.00 5.69
CA TRP A 393 8.40 7.05 5.94
C TRP A 393 8.08 8.01 7.11
N ALA A 394 7.31 7.55 8.10
CA ALA A 394 7.22 8.22 9.41
C ALA A 394 8.55 8.21 10.18
N LYS A 395 9.51 7.38 9.76
CA LYS A 395 10.89 7.36 10.23
C LYS A 395 11.85 6.90 9.13
N ASN A 396 13.13 7.19 9.31
CA ASN A 396 14.26 6.64 8.54
C ASN A 396 14.23 6.92 7.03
N PHE A 397 13.45 7.92 6.57
CA PHE A 397 13.63 8.43 5.21
C PHE A 397 14.97 9.17 5.12
N PRO A 398 15.81 8.87 4.12
CA PRO A 398 17.17 9.41 4.04
C PRO A 398 17.18 10.83 3.44
N PHE A 399 16.65 11.83 4.16
CA PHE A 399 16.58 13.22 3.69
C PHE A 399 17.93 13.77 3.22
N GLU A 400 19.01 13.51 3.98
CA GLU A 400 20.36 13.96 3.62
C GLU A 400 20.82 13.37 2.29
N ALA A 401 20.57 12.08 2.04
CA ALA A 401 20.91 11.44 0.76
C ALA A 401 20.10 12.01 -0.41
N MET A 402 18.94 12.61 -0.14
CA MET A 402 18.13 13.35 -1.11
C MET A 402 18.55 14.82 -1.27
N GLY A 403 19.54 15.30 -0.50
CA GLY A 403 19.96 16.70 -0.48
C GLY A 403 18.95 17.64 0.16
N LEU A 404 18.28 17.16 1.22
CA LEU A 404 17.22 17.86 1.94
C LEU A 404 17.54 17.93 3.44
N SER A 405 17.02 18.96 4.10
CA SER A 405 17.04 19.03 5.56
C SER A 405 16.14 17.95 6.19
N ASP A 406 16.52 17.49 7.37
CA ASP A 406 15.76 16.48 8.12
C ASP A 406 14.40 17.02 8.60
N LYS A 407 13.32 16.48 8.04
CA LYS A 407 11.94 16.88 8.39
C LYS A 407 11.44 16.26 9.70
N TYR A 408 12.13 15.27 10.25
CA TYR A 408 11.80 14.71 11.57
C TYR A 408 12.04 15.71 12.71
N GLN A 409 12.82 16.77 12.47
CA GLN A 409 13.10 17.83 13.46
C GLN A 409 12.08 18.98 13.41
N ILE A 410 11.29 19.08 12.35
CA ILE A 410 10.38 20.21 12.12
C ILE A 410 9.10 20.02 12.93
N LYS A 411 8.64 21.08 13.60
CA LYS A 411 7.35 21.11 14.29
C LYS A 411 6.21 21.06 13.27
N PRO A 412 5.44 19.96 13.17
CA PRO A 412 4.41 19.86 12.16
C PRO A 412 3.21 20.78 12.40
N ALA A 413 2.67 21.31 11.31
CA ALA A 413 1.46 22.14 11.33
C ALA A 413 0.21 21.37 11.75
N TYR A 414 0.08 20.07 11.45
CA TYR A 414 -1.09 19.31 11.92
C TYR A 414 -1.18 19.26 13.45
N ILE A 415 -0.06 19.30 14.16
CA ILE A 415 -0.07 19.39 15.64
C ILE A 415 -0.20 20.85 16.06
N THR A 416 0.72 21.73 15.64
CA THR A 416 0.79 23.13 16.12
C THR A 416 -0.40 24.00 15.69
N ASP A 417 -0.86 23.83 14.45
CA ASP A 417 -1.87 24.68 13.83
C ASP A 417 -3.26 24.03 13.78
N TYR A 418 -3.34 22.69 13.84
CA TYR A 418 -4.60 21.94 13.75
C TYR A 418 -4.94 21.06 14.96
N GLY A 419 -4.03 20.87 15.91
CA GLY A 419 -4.29 20.15 17.15
C GLY A 419 -4.49 18.64 16.99
N PHE A 420 -4.01 18.03 15.91
CA PHE A 420 -3.91 16.57 15.83
C PHE A 420 -2.91 16.05 16.87
N THR A 421 -3.18 14.86 17.41
CA THR A 421 -2.40 14.22 18.47
C THR A 421 -2.09 12.77 18.09
N TRP A 422 -1.58 11.97 19.02
CA TRP A 422 -1.42 10.53 18.86
C TRP A 422 -2.03 9.80 20.06
N ASP A 423 -2.27 8.50 19.90
CA ASP A 423 -2.64 7.57 20.95
C ASP A 423 -1.66 6.37 20.98
N GLU A 424 -1.91 5.41 21.87
CA GLU A 424 -1.09 4.19 21.98
C GLU A 424 -1.10 3.35 20.68
N THR A 425 -2.20 3.37 19.93
CA THR A 425 -2.33 2.65 18.67
C THR A 425 -1.40 3.25 17.60
N VAL A 426 -1.35 4.57 17.51
CA VAL A 426 -0.43 5.28 16.63
C VAL A 426 1.01 5.01 17.02
N LEU A 427 1.33 5.10 18.32
CA LEU A 427 2.68 4.79 18.82
C LEU A 427 3.11 3.37 18.43
N ALA A 428 2.25 2.37 18.64
CA ALA A 428 2.55 0.99 18.27
C ALA A 428 2.87 0.84 16.78
N LYS A 429 2.15 1.54 15.89
CA LYS A 429 2.37 1.48 14.43
C LYS A 429 3.72 2.07 14.01
N ILE A 430 4.20 3.12 14.67
CA ILE A 430 5.46 3.80 14.32
C ILE A 430 6.68 3.22 15.06
N GLY A 431 6.47 2.22 15.91
CA GLY A 431 7.53 1.54 16.67
C GLY A 431 7.77 2.16 18.05
N ASN A 432 6.73 2.65 18.70
CA ASN A 432 6.67 3.19 20.06
C ASN A 432 7.52 4.45 20.30
N GLU A 433 7.92 5.15 19.25
CA GLU A 433 8.72 6.36 19.34
C GLU A 433 8.23 7.40 18.31
N LEU A 434 8.05 8.63 18.76
CA LEU A 434 7.72 9.77 17.91
C LEU A 434 8.99 10.49 17.46
N TRP A 435 8.94 11.11 16.29
CA TRP A 435 10.01 11.99 15.86
C TRP A 435 10.08 13.26 16.72
N PRO A 436 11.28 13.85 16.93
CA PRO A 436 11.48 15.00 17.82
C PRO A 436 10.58 16.20 17.52
N GLY A 437 10.32 16.47 16.24
CA GLY A 437 9.47 17.57 15.80
C GLY A 437 8.03 17.46 16.32
N ALA A 438 7.46 16.25 16.40
CA ALA A 438 6.11 16.06 16.93
C ALA A 438 6.02 16.36 18.43
N LEU A 439 7.01 15.93 19.20
CA LEU A 439 7.08 16.20 20.64
C LEU A 439 7.20 17.71 20.91
N ALA A 440 8.08 18.39 20.15
CA ALA A 440 8.26 19.83 20.24
C ALA A 440 6.99 20.61 19.83
N ALA A 441 6.25 20.12 18.84
CA ALA A 441 5.00 20.71 18.40
C ALA A 441 3.87 20.57 19.43
N ASP A 442 3.74 19.42 20.10
CA ASP A 442 2.71 19.22 21.12
C ASP A 442 2.99 20.09 22.37
N ALA A 443 4.26 20.23 22.76
CA ALA A 443 4.66 21.15 23.82
C ALA A 443 4.28 22.60 23.48
N GLU A 444 4.55 23.06 22.26
CA GLU A 444 4.17 24.39 21.81
C GLU A 444 2.64 24.58 21.75
N PHE A 445 1.92 23.55 21.30
CA PHE A 445 0.46 23.57 21.26
C PHE A 445 -0.15 23.75 22.66
N LYS A 446 0.38 23.02 23.66
CA LYS A 446 -0.05 23.16 25.06
C LYS A 446 0.18 24.57 25.60
N GLN A 447 1.36 25.16 25.33
CA GLN A 447 1.65 26.55 25.69
C GLN A 447 0.73 27.56 24.98
N ARG A 448 0.33 27.28 23.74
CA ARG A 448 -0.65 28.10 23.00
C ARG A 448 -2.03 28.05 23.66
N ALA A 449 -2.50 26.87 24.06
CA ALA A 449 -3.76 26.71 24.76
C ALA A 449 -3.77 27.47 26.11
N GLU A 450 -2.68 27.34 26.87
CA GLU A 450 -2.48 28.05 28.14
C GLU A 450 -2.52 29.58 27.95
N ARG A 451 -1.76 30.13 26.99
CA ARG A 451 -1.76 31.57 26.69
C ARG A 451 -3.12 32.10 26.24
N ALA A 452 -3.93 31.25 25.61
CA ALA A 452 -5.28 31.60 25.17
C ALA A 452 -6.35 31.35 26.24
N HIS A 453 -5.97 30.90 27.45
CA HIS A 453 -6.88 30.55 28.54
C HIS A 453 -8.01 29.58 28.11
N ILE A 454 -7.69 28.64 27.23
CA ILE A 454 -8.60 27.60 26.75
C ILE A 454 -8.02 26.22 27.09
N SER A 455 -8.87 25.24 27.39
CA SER A 455 -8.38 23.87 27.58
C SER A 455 -7.78 23.32 26.28
N VAL A 456 -6.77 22.47 26.40
CA VAL A 456 -6.11 21.82 25.26
C VAL A 456 -7.14 21.11 24.37
N ASP A 457 -8.07 20.36 24.95
CA ASP A 457 -9.08 19.60 24.20
C ASP A 457 -10.08 20.49 23.48
N ALA A 458 -10.50 21.61 24.09
CA ALA A 458 -11.39 22.56 23.43
C ALA A 458 -10.68 23.24 22.24
N LEU A 459 -9.39 23.56 22.38
CA LEU A 459 -8.61 24.10 21.25
C LEU A 459 -8.43 23.06 20.13
N ARG A 460 -8.11 21.80 20.46
CA ARG A 460 -8.03 20.71 19.49
C ARG A 460 -9.35 20.49 18.76
N LEU A 461 -10.49 20.53 19.46
CA LEU A 461 -11.80 20.39 18.82
C LEU A 461 -12.06 21.52 17.82
N LYS A 462 -11.84 22.78 18.23
CA LYS A 462 -12.02 23.95 17.35
C LYS A 462 -11.17 23.84 16.07
N LEU A 463 -9.90 23.48 16.22
CA LEU A 463 -8.96 23.43 15.09
C LEU A 463 -9.19 22.21 14.18
N ARG A 464 -9.70 21.10 14.72
CA ARG A 464 -10.16 19.96 13.89
C ARG A 464 -11.36 20.30 13.04
N GLU A 465 -12.32 21.08 13.54
CA GLU A 465 -13.43 21.57 12.70
C GLU A 465 -12.92 22.48 11.57
N ARG A 466 -11.97 23.36 11.87
CA ARG A 466 -11.29 24.16 10.84
C ARG A 466 -10.64 23.30 9.75
N TYR A 467 -9.98 22.18 10.13
CA TYR A 467 -9.46 21.23 9.13
C TYR A 467 -10.56 20.67 8.24
N LYS A 468 -11.67 20.20 8.84
CA LYS A 468 -12.78 19.58 8.10
C LYS A 468 -13.39 20.57 7.11
N GLU A 469 -13.61 21.81 7.52
CA GLU A 469 -14.12 22.88 6.64
C GLU A 469 -13.19 23.13 5.45
N GLN A 470 -11.89 23.30 5.71
CA GLN A 470 -10.90 23.57 4.66
C GLN A 470 -10.73 22.38 3.71
N TYR A 471 -10.70 21.15 4.24
CA TYR A 471 -10.61 19.93 3.44
C TYR A 471 -11.88 19.73 2.59
N ALA A 472 -13.07 19.98 3.14
CA ALA A 472 -14.33 19.94 2.39
C ALA A 472 -14.34 20.96 1.24
N ARG A 473 -13.86 22.18 1.49
CA ARG A 473 -13.71 23.23 0.47
C ARG A 473 -12.73 22.82 -0.63
N GLN A 474 -11.62 22.16 -0.26
CA GLN A 474 -10.66 21.61 -1.22
C GLN A 474 -11.27 20.47 -2.05
N LYS A 475 -12.03 19.55 -1.45
CA LYS A 475 -12.74 18.48 -2.16
C LYS A 475 -13.80 19.00 -3.14
N ALA A 476 -14.55 20.02 -2.73
CA ALA A 476 -15.55 20.66 -3.59
C ALA A 476 -14.92 21.25 -4.85
N MET A 477 -13.74 21.87 -4.74
CA MET A 477 -12.98 22.37 -5.90
C MET A 477 -12.56 21.25 -6.87
N GLN A 478 -12.29 20.05 -6.35
CA GLN A 478 -11.90 18.89 -7.16
C GLN A 478 -13.10 18.21 -7.84
N GLY A 479 -14.33 18.69 -7.62
CA GLY A 479 -15.56 18.04 -8.08
C GLY A 479 -15.80 16.67 -7.44
N GLN A 480 -15.21 16.43 -6.26
CA GLN A 480 -15.36 15.17 -5.52
C GLN A 480 -16.41 15.30 -4.41
N PRO A 481 -17.27 14.29 -4.19
CA PRO A 481 -18.18 14.29 -3.05
C PRO A 481 -17.39 14.33 -1.74
N VAL A 482 -17.87 15.11 -0.77
CA VAL A 482 -17.29 15.18 0.57
C VAL A 482 -17.78 13.97 1.37
N THR A 483 -16.92 12.97 1.56
CA THR A 483 -17.18 11.88 2.50
C THR A 483 -16.53 12.24 3.84
N LEU A 484 -17.34 12.68 4.81
CA LEU A 484 -16.94 12.79 6.21
C LEU A 484 -17.16 11.42 6.84
N HIS A 485 -16.14 10.56 6.82
CA HIS A 485 -16.09 9.39 7.70
C HIS A 485 -15.07 9.67 8.78
#